data_AF-A0A928W0G3-F1
#
_entry.id   AF-A0A928W0G3-F1
#
_cell.length_a   1.000
_cell.length_b   1.000
_cell.length_c   1.000
_cell.angle_alpha   90.00
_cell.angle_beta   90.00
_cell.angle_gamma   90.00
#
_symmetry.space_group_name_H-M   'P 1'
#
loop_
_entity.id
_entity.type
_entity.pdbx_description
1 polymer ?
#
loop_
_entity_poly.entity_id
_entity_poly.type
_entity_poly.pdbx_seq_one_letter_code
_entity_poly.pdbx_strand_id
1 'polypeptide(L)'
;AVSGFGYLFARPIVASCNQAIWQSKVPFDLQGRVFSLQRALERSLLVLAHLSAGPLVDGLLEPMMADNGLLAGSIGRIIGTGTGRGISLLFLVLGISTIVVAILAYRTPRLRRIEQELPDAIASHLEGAAS
;
A
#
# COMPACT_ATOMS: atom_id res chain seq x y z
N ALA A 1 19.50 -0.49 -10.81
CA ALA A 1 18.92 0.06 -12.06
C ALA A 1 17.66 -0.70 -12.49
N VAL A 2 17.74 -2.03 -12.71
CA VAL A 2 16.61 -2.85 -13.18
C VAL A 2 15.40 -2.80 -12.24
N SER A 3 15.60 -2.94 -10.92
CA SER A 3 14.50 -2.88 -9.93
C SER A 3 13.79 -1.52 -9.90
N GLY A 4 14.56 -0.43 -10.06
CA GLY A 4 14.00 0.93 -10.10
C GLY A 4 13.19 1.19 -11.36
N PHE A 5 13.68 0.72 -12.51
CA PHE A 5 12.94 0.80 -13.78
C PHE A 5 11.63 0.00 -13.74
N GLY A 6 11.69 -1.25 -13.28
CA GLY A 6 10.49 -2.10 -13.16
C GLY A 6 9.43 -1.48 -12.24
N TYR A 7 9.85 -0.92 -11.11
CA TYR A 7 8.94 -0.23 -10.19
C TYR A 7 8.29 1.01 -10.83
N LEU A 8 9.10 1.89 -11.43
CA LEU A 8 8.59 3.12 -12.05
C LEU A 8 7.69 2.85 -13.26
N PHE A 9 7.91 1.74 -13.98
CA PHE A 9 7.08 1.32 -15.10
C PHE A 9 5.75 0.69 -14.64
N ALA A 10 5.78 -0.19 -13.64
CA ALA A 10 4.58 -0.89 -13.17
C ALA A 10 3.63 0.04 -12.37
N ARG A 11 4.19 0.97 -11.60
CA ARG A 11 3.43 1.87 -10.71
C ARG A 11 2.29 2.64 -11.40
N PRO A 12 2.49 3.33 -12.54
CA PRO A 12 1.40 4.03 -13.22
C PRO A 12 0.32 3.08 -13.75
N ILE A 13 0.70 1.90 -14.25
CA ILE A 13 -0.27 0.90 -14.72
C ILE A 13 -1.21 0.50 -13.58
N VAL A 14 -0.64 0.12 -12.43
CA VAL A 14 -1.42 -0.27 -11.24
C VAL A 14 -2.30 0.90 -10.75
N ALA A 15 -1.74 2.11 -10.70
CA ALA A 15 -2.49 3.29 -10.28
C ALA A 15 -3.67 3.61 -11.22
N SER A 16 -3.46 3.52 -12.53
CA SER A 16 -4.51 3.75 -13.54
C SER A 16 -5.61 2.70 -13.47
N CYS A 17 -5.26 1.41 -13.33
CA CYS A 17 -6.26 0.36 -13.16
C CYS A 17 -7.10 0.56 -11.89
N ASN A 18 -6.44 0.85 -10.76
CA ASN A 18 -7.15 1.13 -9.51
C ASN A 18 -8.09 2.35 -9.64
N GLN A 19 -7.63 3.42 -10.30
CA GLN A 19 -8.46 4.59 -10.55
C GLN A 19 -9.67 4.28 -11.45
N ALA A 20 -9.49 3.46 -12.48
CA ALA A 20 -10.58 3.05 -13.38
C ALA A 20 -11.66 2.24 -12.66
N ILE A 21 -11.27 1.31 -11.76
CA ILE A 21 -12.21 0.54 -10.94
C ILE A 21 -13.04 1.46 -10.03
N TRP A 22 -12.39 2.41 -9.36
CA TRP A 22 -13.12 3.36 -8.52
C TRP A 22 -14.07 4.25 -9.34
N GLN A 23 -13.67 4.66 -10.54
CA GLN A 23 -14.53 5.45 -11.42
C GLN A 23 -15.73 4.66 -11.96
N SER A 24 -15.58 3.36 -12.27
CA SER A 24 -16.68 2.55 -12.80
C SER A 24 -17.70 2.15 -11.72
N LYS A 25 -17.26 2.04 -10.45
CA LYS A 25 -18.12 1.63 -9.34
C LYS A 25 -18.76 2.79 -8.57
N VAL A 26 -18.19 4.00 -8.61
CA VAL A 26 -18.73 5.15 -7.85
C VAL A 26 -19.65 6.01 -8.74
N PRO A 27 -20.89 6.29 -8.31
CA PRO A 27 -21.82 7.17 -9.03
C PRO A 27 -21.23 8.55 -9.29
N PHE A 28 -21.50 9.12 -10.47
CA PHE A 28 -20.92 10.39 -10.92
C PHE A 28 -21.09 11.53 -9.90
N ASP A 29 -22.26 11.62 -9.27
CA ASP A 29 -22.60 12.66 -8.29
C ASP A 29 -21.80 12.57 -6.98
N LEU A 30 -21.21 11.40 -6.68
CA LEU A 30 -20.45 11.15 -5.45
C LEU A 30 -18.95 11.02 -5.67
N GLN A 31 -18.46 10.93 -6.90
CA GLN A 31 -17.03 10.74 -7.20
C GLN A 31 -16.15 11.82 -6.56
N GLY A 32 -16.54 13.10 -6.65
CA GLY A 32 -15.78 14.20 -6.05
C GLY A 32 -15.62 14.08 -4.53
N ARG A 33 -16.64 13.58 -3.82
CA ARG A 33 -16.63 13.39 -2.36
C ARG A 33 -15.83 12.14 -1.96
N VAL A 34 -16.01 11.04 -2.68
CA VAL A 34 -15.30 9.78 -2.40
C VAL A 34 -13.80 9.96 -2.64
N PHE A 35 -13.40 10.52 -3.78
CA PHE A 35 -11.98 10.73 -4.09
C PHE A 35 -11.32 11.77 -3.17
N SER A 36 -12.04 12.80 -2.72
CA SER A 36 -11.48 13.79 -1.80
C SER A 36 -11.27 13.20 -0.40
N LEU A 37 -12.21 12.40 0.11
CA LEU A 37 -12.04 11.67 1.37
C LEU A 37 -10.91 10.66 1.28
N GLN A 38 -10.84 9.88 0.21
CA GLN A 38 -9.77 8.92 -0.02
C GLN A 38 -8.40 9.61 -0.02
N ARG A 39 -8.24 10.69 -0.79
CA ARG A 39 -6.98 11.45 -0.83
C ARG A 39 -6.63 12.08 0.51
N ALA A 40 -7.62 12.57 1.25
CA ALA A 40 -7.40 13.11 2.60
C ALA A 40 -6.85 12.03 3.53
N LEU A 41 -7.46 10.84 3.54
CA LEU A 41 -7.00 9.70 4.32
C LEU A 41 -5.58 9.27 3.93
N GLU A 42 -5.30 9.14 2.64
CA GLU A 42 -3.96 8.78 2.15
C GLU A 42 -2.89 9.79 2.60
N ARG A 43 -3.19 11.10 2.50
CA ARG A 43 -2.26 12.15 2.95
C ARG A 43 -2.07 12.14 4.46
N SER A 44 -3.13 11.98 5.23
CA SER A 44 -3.05 11.90 6.69
C SER A 44 -2.21 10.70 7.13
N LEU A 45 -2.42 9.53 6.54
CA LEU A 45 -1.63 8.33 6.81
C LEU A 45 -0.16 8.53 6.46
N LEU A 46 0.13 9.22 5.35
CA LEU A 46 1.52 9.52 4.95
C LEU A 46 2.21 10.42 5.96
N VAL A 47 1.53 11.45 6.48
CA VAL A 47 2.06 12.33 7.54
C VAL A 47 2.34 11.53 8.81
N LEU A 48 1.41 10.68 9.24
CA LEU A 48 1.58 9.82 10.42
C LEU A 48 2.74 8.84 10.24
N ALA A 49 2.89 8.26 9.05
CA ALA A 49 3.99 7.35 8.73
C ALA A 49 5.35 8.07 8.84
N HIS A 50 5.48 9.28 8.27
CA HIS A 50 6.73 10.04 8.36
C HIS A 50 7.05 10.48 9.79
N LEU A 51 6.02 10.88 10.55
CA LEU A 51 6.20 11.31 11.93
C LEU A 51 6.63 10.14 12.85
N SER A 52 6.08 8.94 12.61
CA SER A 52 6.38 7.75 13.40
C SER A 52 7.66 7.03 12.98
N ALA A 53 8.10 7.17 11.72
CA ALA A 53 9.26 6.47 11.20
C ALA A 53 10.55 6.79 11.96
N GLY A 54 10.82 8.06 12.25
CA GLY A 54 12.03 8.48 12.97
C GLY A 54 12.15 7.83 14.36
N PRO A 55 11.21 8.10 15.28
CA PRO A 55 11.23 7.50 16.62
C PRO A 55 11.23 5.97 16.62
N LEU A 56 10.53 5.34 15.68
CA LEU A 56 10.49 3.89 15.56
C LEU A 56 11.85 3.31 15.12
N VAL A 57 12.50 3.95 14.15
CA VAL A 57 13.81 3.53 13.65
C VAL A 57 14.87 3.77 14.73
N ASP A 58 15.01 5.01 15.19
CA ASP A 58 16.08 5.41 16.09
C ASP A 58 15.92 4.80 17.49
N GLY A 59 14.68 4.64 17.96
CA GLY A 59 14.37 4.18 19.31
C GLY A 59 14.20 2.67 19.46
N LEU A 60 13.76 1.95 18.41
CA LEU A 60 13.44 0.51 18.52
C LEU A 60 14.29 -0.34 17.57
N LEU A 61 14.40 0.04 16.29
CA LEU A 61 15.02 -0.82 15.28
C LEU A 61 16.54 -0.71 15.24
N GLU A 62 17.09 0.49 15.44
CA GLU A 62 18.52 0.75 15.54
C GLU A 62 19.17 0.00 16.72
N PRO A 63 18.67 0.06 17.97
CA PRO A 63 19.27 -0.69 19.09
C PRO A 63 19.12 -2.21 18.93
N MET A 64 18.05 -2.66 18.27
CA MET A 64 17.84 -4.08 17.96
C MET A 64 18.83 -4.64 16.92
N MET A 65 19.37 -3.77 16.05
CA MET A 65 20.35 -4.09 15.00
C MET A 65 21.81 -3.76 15.37
N ALA A 66 22.04 -3.22 16.56
CA ALA A 66 23.39 -3.01 17.10
C ALA A 66 24.12 -4.36 17.28
N ASP A 67 25.45 -4.35 17.38
CA ASP A 67 26.28 -5.58 17.37
C ASP A 67 25.97 -6.57 18.52
N ASN A 68 25.36 -6.10 19.62
CA ASN A 68 24.87 -6.92 20.73
C ASN A 68 23.33 -7.04 20.79
N GLY A 69 22.63 -6.65 19.72
CA GLY A 69 21.17 -6.65 19.64
C GLY A 69 20.58 -8.04 19.42
N LEU A 70 19.35 -8.25 19.89
CA LEU A 70 18.60 -9.51 19.77
C LEU A 70 18.49 -10.04 18.32
N LEU A 71 18.47 -9.14 17.34
CA LEU A 71 18.30 -9.48 15.92
C LEU A 71 19.63 -9.56 15.17
N ALA A 72 20.76 -9.20 15.80
CA ALA A 72 22.10 -9.23 15.20
C ALA A 72 22.47 -10.64 14.70
N GLY A 73 22.17 -11.67 15.50
CA GLY A 73 22.51 -13.06 15.17
C GLY A 73 21.65 -13.72 14.09
N SER A 74 20.43 -13.22 13.84
CA SER A 74 19.49 -13.82 12.89
C SER A 74 19.31 -12.97 11.64
N ILE A 75 18.53 -11.88 11.74
CA ILE A 75 18.24 -11.00 10.60
C ILE A 75 19.47 -10.15 10.25
N GLY A 76 20.29 -9.80 11.25
CA GLY A 76 21.57 -9.11 11.07
C GLY A 76 22.57 -9.89 10.23
N ARG A 77 22.42 -11.22 10.09
CA ARG A 77 23.27 -12.02 9.19
C ARG A 77 22.91 -11.86 7.71
N ILE A 78 21.66 -11.51 7.41
CA ILE A 78 21.15 -11.29 6.05
C ILE A 78 21.29 -9.82 5.65
N ILE A 79 20.92 -8.89 6.54
CA ILE A 79 20.91 -7.44 6.27
C ILE A 79 22.20 -6.76 6.72
N GLY A 80 22.98 -7.35 7.62
CA GLY A 80 24.11 -6.73 8.31
C GLY A 80 23.69 -6.05 9.63
N THR A 81 24.66 -5.86 10.54
CA THR A 81 24.51 -5.07 11.78
C THR A 81 25.21 -3.72 11.65
N GLY A 82 24.83 -2.75 12.49
CA GLY A 82 25.46 -1.43 12.56
C GLY A 82 24.55 -0.23 12.26
N THR A 83 25.13 0.96 12.30
CA THR A 83 24.43 2.25 12.21
C THR A 83 23.66 2.40 10.90
N GLY A 84 22.39 2.82 10.98
CA GLY A 84 21.52 2.96 9.80
C GLY A 84 20.94 1.64 9.25
N ARG A 85 21.15 0.49 9.92
CA ARG A 85 20.49 -0.77 9.54
C ARG A 85 19.06 -0.87 10.07
N GLY A 86 18.68 -0.03 11.05
CA GLY A 86 17.30 0.07 11.54
C GLY A 86 16.30 0.42 10.43
N ILE A 87 16.67 1.35 9.54
CA ILE A 87 15.79 1.75 8.42
C ILE A 87 15.67 0.64 7.35
N SER A 88 16.72 -0.16 7.16
CA SER A 88 16.70 -1.30 6.24
C SER A 88 15.75 -2.39 6.75
N LEU A 89 15.77 -2.64 8.07
CA LEU A 89 14.84 -3.57 8.71
C LEU A 89 13.38 -3.08 8.60
N LEU A 90 13.14 -1.77 8.77
CA LEU A 90 11.82 -1.18 8.58
C LEU A 90 11.29 -1.44 7.16
N PHE A 91 12.08 -1.16 6.13
CA PHE A 91 11.69 -1.42 4.74
C PHE A 91 11.43 -2.90 4.47
N LEU A 92 12.25 -3.81 5.04
CA LEU A 92 12.03 -5.25 4.90
C LEU A 92 10.68 -5.65 5.50
N VAL A 93 10.38 -5.22 6.72
CA VAL A 93 9.12 -5.55 7.42
C VAL A 93 7.92 -4.98 6.67
N LEU A 94 8.00 -3.74 6.18
CA LEU A 94 6.94 -3.12 5.38
C LEU A 94 6.72 -3.86 4.05
N GLY A 95 7.80 -4.28 3.40
CA GLY A 95 7.74 -5.07 2.17
C GLY A 95 7.05 -6.43 2.39
N ILE A 96 7.46 -7.17 3.42
CA ILE A 96 6.82 -8.45 3.79
C ILE A 96 5.35 -8.25 4.15
N SER A 97 5.03 -7.24 4.96
CA SER A 97 3.65 -6.92 5.34
C SER A 97 2.79 -6.62 4.11
N THR A 98 3.32 -5.88 3.13
CA THR A 98 2.64 -5.60 1.87
C THR A 98 2.33 -6.89 1.09
N ILE A 99 3.29 -7.82 1.02
CA ILE A 99 3.09 -9.12 0.36
C ILE A 99 2.01 -9.93 1.09
N VAL A 100 2.05 -9.96 2.43
CA VAL A 100 1.06 -10.67 3.25
C VAL A 100 -0.34 -10.10 3.03
N VAL A 101 -0.48 -8.77 3.05
CA VAL A 101 -1.76 -8.09 2.76
C VAL A 101 -2.24 -8.40 1.34
N ALA A 102 -1.35 -8.39 0.35
CA ALA A 102 -1.71 -8.74 -1.03
C ALA A 102 -2.20 -10.19 -1.16
N ILE A 103 -1.55 -11.14 -0.46
CA ILE A 103 -1.97 -12.55 -0.42
C ILE A 103 -3.34 -12.68 0.27
N LEU A 104 -3.54 -12.01 1.41
CA LEU A 104 -4.83 -12.01 2.13
C LEU A 104 -5.95 -11.41 1.28
N ALA A 105 -5.67 -10.29 0.60
CA ALA A 105 -6.58 -9.65 -0.34
C ALA A 105 -6.97 -10.61 -1.47
N TYR A 106 -5.98 -11.30 -2.06
CA TYR A 106 -6.21 -12.29 -3.11
C TYR A 106 -7.02 -13.51 -2.63
N ARG A 107 -6.84 -13.92 -1.37
CA ARG A 107 -7.57 -15.02 -0.73
C ARG A 107 -9.00 -14.67 -0.36
N THR A 108 -9.32 -13.38 -0.23
CA THR A 108 -10.66 -12.92 0.15
C THR A 108 -11.57 -12.97 -1.08
N PRO A 109 -12.55 -13.90 -1.15
CA PRO A 109 -13.36 -14.11 -2.35
C PRO A 109 -14.22 -12.90 -2.70
N ARG A 110 -14.58 -12.06 -1.71
CA ARG A 110 -15.25 -10.79 -1.94
C ARG A 110 -14.37 -9.82 -2.74
N LEU A 111 -13.09 -9.67 -2.38
CA LEU A 111 -12.16 -8.84 -3.17
C LEU A 111 -11.90 -9.43 -4.55
N ARG A 112 -11.85 -10.76 -4.65
CA ARG A 112 -11.66 -11.47 -5.92
C ARG A 112 -12.87 -11.37 -6.87
N ARG A 113 -14.07 -11.15 -6.34
CA ARG A 113 -15.32 -11.04 -7.10
C ARG A 113 -15.93 -9.64 -7.05
N ILE A 114 -15.20 -8.62 -6.58
CA ILE A 114 -15.69 -7.21 -6.56
C ILE A 114 -16.23 -6.78 -7.92
N GLU A 115 -15.61 -7.25 -9.00
CA GLU A 115 -16.03 -6.94 -10.37
C GLU A 115 -17.31 -7.67 -10.79
N GLN A 116 -17.62 -8.82 -10.18
CA GLN A 116 -18.81 -9.64 -10.45
C GLN A 116 -19.99 -9.37 -9.50
N GLU A 117 -19.73 -8.99 -8.24
CA GLU A 117 -20.77 -8.80 -7.21
C GLU A 117 -21.36 -7.37 -7.21
N LEU A 118 -20.66 -6.37 -7.75
CA LEU A 118 -21.13 -4.99 -7.78
C LEU A 118 -21.52 -4.60 -9.22
N PRO A 119 -22.80 -4.35 -9.53
CA PRO A 119 -23.20 -3.85 -10.85
C PRO A 119 -22.47 -2.54 -11.18
N ASP A 120 -22.03 -2.37 -12.42
CA ASP A 120 -21.36 -1.13 -12.84
C ASP A 120 -22.34 0.03 -12.79
N ALA A 121 -21.95 1.11 -12.09
CA ALA A 121 -22.78 2.33 -12.00
C ALA A 121 -22.96 3.01 -13.37
N ILE A 122 -22.13 2.67 -14.36
CA ILE A 122 -22.24 3.14 -15.74
C ILE A 122 -23.44 2.50 -16.45
N ALA A 123 -23.78 1.24 -16.15
CA ALA A 123 -24.90 0.54 -16.77
C ALA A 123 -26.26 1.13 -16.33
N SER A 124 -26.39 1.49 -15.05
CA SER A 124 -27.63 2.07 -14.52
C SER A 124 -27.96 3.46 -15.07
N HIS A 125 -26.94 4.25 -15.45
CA HIS A 125 -27.15 5.55 -16.08
C HIS A 125 -27.60 5.45 -17.55
N LEU A 126 -27.16 4.42 -18.30
CA LEU A 126 -27.59 4.21 -19.69
C LEU A 126 -29.04 3.70 -19.78
N GLU A 127 -29.47 2.87 -18.83
CA GLU A 127 -30.87 2.41 -18.74
C GLU A 127 -31.82 3.54 -18.33
N GLY A 128 -31.41 4.43 -17.42
CA GLY A 128 -32.22 5.59 -17.01
C GLY A 128 -32.28 6.74 -18.01
N ALA A 129 -31.35 6.79 -18.98
CA ALA A 129 -31.37 7.76 -20.07
C ALA A 129 -32.14 7.27 -21.31
N ALA A 130 -32.48 5.98 -21.36
CA ALA A 130 -33.25 5.34 -22.42
C ALA A 130 -34.76 5.19 -22.10
N SER A 131 -35.19 5.57 -20.88
CA SER A 131 -36.59 5.64 -20.43
C SER A 131 -37.09 7.08 -20.41
#